data_AF-A0ABD1CWB1-F1
#
_entry.id   AF-A0ABD1CWB1-F1
#
_cell.length_a   1.000
_cell.length_b   1.000
_cell.length_c   1.000
_cell.angle_alpha   90.00
_cell.angle_beta   90.00
_cell.angle_gamma   90.00
#
_symmetry.space_group_name_H-M   'P 1'
#
loop_
_entity.id
_entity.type
_entity.pdbx_description
1 polymer ?
#
loop_
_entity_poly.entity_id
_entity_poly.type
_entity_poly.pdbx_seq_one_letter_code
_entity_poly.pdbx_strand_id
1 'polypeptide(L)'
;MGSSIKIILARMMVALVLLVGTHCCASTSSSRPATNSANSASPSHTQVDFYCRKDACPGGVANVGCQCGTGASYGAGCSGKAAQKIALDQRTKDLILREHNLKRNLIACGSIEPFEPAARMAEV
;
A
#
# COMPACT_ATOMS: atom_id res chain seq x y z
N MET A 1 45.99 9.20 -22.87
CA MET A 1 45.47 7.88 -22.40
C MET A 1 44.52 7.99 -21.19
N GLY A 2 43.83 9.12 -20.95
CA GLY A 2 43.09 9.33 -19.68
C GLY A 2 41.56 9.42 -19.76
N SER A 3 40.97 9.87 -20.87
CA SER A 3 39.51 10.09 -20.96
C SER A 3 38.73 8.83 -21.31
N SER A 4 39.27 7.97 -22.18
CA SER A 4 38.59 6.73 -22.58
C SER A 4 38.45 5.74 -21.42
N ILE A 5 39.46 5.66 -20.54
CA ILE A 5 39.45 4.80 -19.35
C ILE A 5 38.41 5.28 -18.34
N LYS A 6 38.27 6.60 -18.13
CA LYS A 6 37.24 7.17 -17.25
C LYS A 6 35.82 6.92 -17.76
N ILE A 7 35.61 7.00 -19.07
CA ILE A 7 34.32 6.69 -19.70
C ILE A 7 34.01 5.18 -19.59
N ILE A 8 35.01 4.33 -19.80
CA ILE A 8 34.85 2.87 -19.65
C ILE A 8 34.53 2.51 -18.19
N LEU A 9 35.22 3.11 -17.22
CA LEU A 9 34.94 2.94 -15.79
C LEU A 9 33.55 3.46 -15.40
N ALA A 10 33.14 4.63 -15.90
CA ALA A 10 31.80 5.16 -15.63
C ALA A 10 30.70 4.26 -16.24
N ARG A 11 30.91 3.74 -17.45
CA ARG A 11 29.98 2.79 -18.09
C ARG A 11 29.95 1.45 -17.36
N MET A 12 31.10 0.96 -16.88
CA MET A 12 31.16 -0.23 -16.03
C MET A 12 30.45 -0.02 -14.69
N MET A 13 30.58 1.15 -14.06
CA MET A 13 29.91 1.43 -12.79
C MET A 13 28.39 1.58 -12.96
N VAL A 14 27.93 2.21 -14.03
CA VAL A 14 26.49 2.24 -14.38
C VAL A 14 25.98 0.83 -14.69
N ALA A 15 26.75 0.02 -15.43
CA ALA A 15 26.41 -1.37 -15.69
C ALA A 15 26.41 -2.22 -14.41
N LEU A 16 27.33 -1.99 -13.47
CA LEU A 16 27.40 -2.70 -12.19
C LEU A 16 26.21 -2.32 -11.29
N VAL A 17 25.82 -1.04 -11.24
CA VAL A 17 24.61 -0.59 -10.54
C VAL A 17 23.34 -1.19 -11.15
N LEU A 18 23.30 -1.40 -12.48
CA LEU A 18 22.18 -2.06 -13.16
C LEU A 18 22.22 -3.59 -13.00
N LEU A 19 23.40 -4.21 -12.90
CA LEU A 19 23.58 -5.67 -12.78
C LEU A 19 23.33 -6.17 -11.35
N VAL A 20 23.65 -5.38 -10.32
CA VAL A 20 23.33 -5.71 -8.91
C VAL A 20 21.82 -5.71 -8.67
N GLY A 21 21.01 -5.14 -9.57
CA GLY A 21 19.55 -5.16 -9.50
C GLY A 21 18.85 -6.43 -10.00
N THR A 22 19.56 -7.50 -10.39
CA THR A 22 18.96 -8.59 -11.19
C THR A 22 18.60 -9.88 -10.44
N HIS A 23 18.61 -9.90 -9.10
CA HIS A 23 18.21 -11.10 -8.33
C HIS A 23 17.09 -10.87 -7.30
N CYS A 24 16.27 -9.83 -7.47
CA CYS A 24 14.93 -9.88 -6.88
C CYS A 24 14.08 -10.81 -7.73
N CYS A 25 13.61 -11.92 -7.13
CA CYS A 25 12.63 -12.82 -7.73
C CYS A 25 11.54 -12.00 -8.41
N ALA A 26 11.30 -12.31 -9.68
CA ALA A 26 10.28 -11.68 -10.50
C ALA A 26 8.99 -11.50 -9.69
N SER A 27 8.49 -10.25 -9.62
CA SER A 27 7.08 -9.98 -9.40
C SER A 27 6.35 -10.74 -10.50
N THR A 28 6.01 -12.00 -10.23
CA THR A 28 4.87 -12.61 -10.90
C THR A 28 3.71 -11.75 -10.42
N SER A 29 3.32 -10.79 -11.25
CA SER A 29 2.00 -10.20 -11.19
C SER A 29 1.04 -11.37 -11.39
N SER A 30 0.77 -12.08 -10.31
CA SER A 30 -0.35 -12.99 -10.21
C SER A 30 -1.58 -12.09 -10.21
N SER A 31 -1.95 -11.59 -11.39
CA SER A 31 -3.28 -11.13 -11.69
C SER A 31 -4.19 -12.33 -11.50
N ARG A 32 -4.57 -12.61 -10.24
CA ARG A 32 -5.69 -13.47 -9.95
C ARG A 32 -6.86 -12.86 -10.72
N PRO A 33 -7.48 -13.58 -11.66
CA PRO A 33 -8.69 -13.08 -12.29
C PRO A 33 -9.69 -12.80 -11.17
N ALA A 34 -10.31 -11.62 -11.20
CA ALA A 34 -11.41 -11.28 -10.31
C ALA A 34 -12.50 -12.34 -10.51
N THR A 35 -12.59 -13.29 -9.59
CA THR A 35 -13.71 -14.22 -9.54
C THR A 35 -14.91 -13.39 -9.11
N ASN A 36 -15.77 -13.05 -10.06
CA ASN A 36 -17.09 -12.51 -9.79
C ASN A 36 -17.89 -13.60 -9.06
N SER A 37 -17.77 -13.66 -7.73
CA SER A 37 -18.72 -14.43 -6.92
C SER A 37 -20.05 -13.70 -6.95
N ALA A 38 -20.91 -14.20 -7.83
CA ALA A 38 -22.29 -13.80 -7.94
C ALA A 38 -23.04 -14.06 -6.62
N ASN A 39 -23.89 -13.09 -6.27
CA ASN A 39 -25.15 -13.25 -5.56
C ASN A 39 -25.10 -14.00 -4.21
N SER A 40 -24.75 -13.27 -3.16
CA SER A 40 -25.48 -13.39 -1.90
C SER A 40 -26.22 -12.08 -1.71
N ALA A 41 -27.55 -12.12 -1.80
CA ALA A 41 -28.39 -10.99 -1.46
C ALA A 41 -28.10 -10.60 0.00
N SER A 42 -27.30 -9.54 0.18
CA SER A 42 -27.02 -9.00 1.51
C SER A 42 -28.34 -8.45 2.06
N PRO A 43 -28.76 -8.83 3.27
CA PRO A 43 -29.89 -8.18 3.91
C PRO A 43 -29.59 -6.68 3.98
N SER A 44 -30.61 -5.88 3.69
CA SER A 44 -30.57 -4.41 3.72
C SER A 44 -30.29 -3.91 5.15
N HIS A 45 -29.06 -4.05 5.62
CA HIS A 45 -28.51 -3.20 6.66
C HIS A 45 -28.13 -1.89 5.97
N THR A 46 -28.72 -0.78 6.42
CA THR A 46 -28.11 0.52 6.20
C THR A 46 -26.64 0.40 6.63
N GLN A 47 -25.71 0.76 5.74
CA GLN A 47 -24.27 0.53 5.86
C GLN A 47 -23.65 0.98 7.21
N VAL A 48 -24.36 1.84 7.93
CA VAL A 48 -24.02 2.39 9.25
C VAL A 48 -24.02 1.32 10.37
N ASP A 49 -24.93 0.35 10.31
CA ASP A 49 -25.09 -0.65 11.38
C ASP A 49 -24.12 -1.83 11.25
N PHE A 50 -23.62 -2.09 10.04
CA PHE A 50 -22.66 -3.17 9.79
C PHE A 50 -21.38 -2.98 10.62
N TYR A 51 -20.87 -1.75 10.69
CA TYR A 51 -19.69 -1.44 11.48
C TYR A 51 -19.95 -1.47 13.00
N CYS A 52 -21.22 -1.41 13.43
CA CYS A 52 -21.58 -1.41 14.86
C CYS A 52 -21.68 -2.80 15.48
N ARG A 53 -21.43 -3.87 14.71
CA ARG A 53 -21.45 -5.23 15.24
C ARG A 53 -20.36 -5.43 16.30
N LYS A 54 -20.70 -6.10 17.40
CA LYS A 54 -19.78 -6.41 18.50
C LYS A 54 -18.64 -7.34 18.12
N ASP A 55 -18.73 -8.04 17.00
CA ASP A 55 -17.68 -8.92 16.48
C ASP A 55 -16.87 -8.27 15.34
N ALA A 56 -17.13 -7.01 15.01
CA ALA A 56 -16.38 -6.28 13.99
C ALA A 56 -14.90 -6.05 14.38
N CYS A 57 -14.61 -6.03 15.69
CA CYS A 57 -13.26 -5.88 16.22
C CYS A 57 -13.03 -6.84 17.40
N PRO A 58 -11.79 -7.37 17.56
CA PRO A 58 -11.44 -8.18 18.72
C PRO A 58 -11.75 -7.47 20.04
N GLY A 59 -12.29 -8.20 21.02
CA GLY A 59 -12.64 -7.64 22.33
C GLY A 59 -13.90 -6.76 22.35
N GLY A 60 -14.66 -6.70 21.25
CA GLY A 60 -15.93 -5.96 21.21
C GLY A 60 -15.78 -4.44 21.20
N VAL A 61 -14.59 -3.94 20.86
CA VAL A 61 -14.36 -2.50 20.70
C VAL A 61 -15.14 -1.96 19.50
N ALA A 62 -15.64 -0.74 19.61
CA ALA A 62 -16.40 -0.11 18.55
C ALA A 62 -15.53 0.14 17.31
N ASN A 63 -16.03 -0.24 16.13
CA ASN A 63 -15.37 0.07 14.87
C ASN A 63 -15.46 1.58 14.58
N VAL A 64 -14.41 2.18 14.00
CA VAL A 64 -14.39 3.60 13.63
C VAL A 64 -15.49 4.00 12.64
N GLY A 65 -16.01 3.06 11.86
CA GLY A 65 -17.13 3.25 10.94
C GLY A 65 -18.50 3.19 11.61
N CYS A 66 -18.61 2.69 12.84
CA CYS A 66 -19.89 2.61 13.55
C CYS A 66 -20.40 4.03 13.83
N GLN A 67 -21.63 4.32 13.40
CA GLN A 67 -22.24 5.65 13.52
C GLN A 67 -21.42 6.78 12.86
N CYS A 68 -20.50 6.44 11.95
CA CYS A 68 -19.76 7.43 11.19
C CYS A 68 -20.71 8.12 10.20
N GLY A 69 -20.94 9.42 10.38
CA GLY A 69 -21.86 10.22 9.55
C GLY A 69 -23.21 10.56 10.20
N THR A 70 -23.52 10.03 11.40
CA THR A 70 -24.75 10.38 12.14
C THR A 70 -24.53 11.50 13.18
N GLY A 71 -23.41 12.23 13.11
CA GLY A 71 -23.00 13.25 14.09
C GLY A 71 -22.00 14.28 13.54
N ALA A 72 -21.15 14.83 14.42
CA ALA A 72 -20.16 15.86 14.07
C ALA A 72 -19.30 15.45 12.87
N SER A 73 -19.17 16.36 11.89
CA SER A 73 -18.47 16.11 10.62
C SER A 73 -16.99 15.72 10.79
N TYR A 74 -16.39 16.08 11.94
CA TYR A 74 -14.99 15.84 12.27
C TYR A 74 -14.82 15.60 13.78
N GLY A 75 -13.78 14.86 14.17
CA GLY A 75 -13.48 14.57 15.58
C GLY A 75 -13.04 15.79 16.39
N ALA A 76 -13.00 15.67 17.72
CA ALA A 76 -12.68 16.78 18.64
C ALA A 76 -11.36 17.50 18.33
N GLY A 77 -10.36 16.80 17.78
CA GLY A 77 -9.08 17.38 17.36
C GLY A 77 -9.17 18.39 16.21
N CYS A 78 -10.32 18.46 15.53
CA CYS A 78 -10.63 19.43 14.49
C CYS A 78 -11.43 20.65 14.99
N SER A 79 -11.77 20.70 16.28
CA SER A 79 -12.51 21.84 16.86
C SER A 79 -11.75 23.16 16.66
N GLY A 80 -12.45 24.19 16.18
CA GLY A 80 -11.85 25.49 15.86
C GLY A 80 -10.93 25.50 14.64
N LYS A 81 -10.85 24.40 13.88
CA LYS A 81 -10.03 24.30 12.66
C LYS A 81 -10.92 24.19 11.42
N ALA A 82 -10.41 24.66 10.28
CA ALA A 82 -11.08 24.55 8.98
C ALA A 82 -10.85 23.15 8.35
N ALA A 83 -11.31 22.09 9.03
CA ALA A 83 -11.14 20.73 8.56
C ALA A 83 -11.94 20.47 7.27
N GLN A 84 -11.31 19.79 6.31
CA GLN A 84 -11.92 19.41 5.05
C GLN A 84 -11.64 17.94 4.76
N LYS A 85 -12.69 17.22 4.34
CA LYS A 85 -12.56 15.87 3.81
C LYS A 85 -12.06 15.95 2.38
N ILE A 86 -10.85 15.45 2.13
CA ILE A 86 -10.26 15.39 0.80
C ILE A 86 -10.43 13.98 0.24
N ALA A 87 -11.08 13.90 -0.92
CA ALA A 87 -11.15 12.65 -1.67
C ALA A 87 -9.84 12.42 -2.42
N LEU A 88 -9.26 11.23 -2.29
CA LEU A 88 -8.10 10.84 -3.09
C LEU A 88 -8.57 10.49 -4.51
N ASP A 89 -8.00 11.16 -5.51
CA ASP A 89 -8.20 10.78 -6.91
C ASP A 89 -7.46 9.48 -7.25
N GLN A 90 -7.77 8.91 -8.41
CA GLN A 90 -7.18 7.62 -8.81
C GLN A 90 -5.66 7.71 -8.94
N ARG A 91 -5.15 8.81 -9.49
CA ARG A 91 -3.71 9.04 -9.65
C ARG A 91 -2.97 9.01 -8.31
N THR A 92 -3.53 9.65 -7.29
CA THR A 92 -2.95 9.69 -5.95
C THR A 92 -3.00 8.31 -5.30
N LYS A 93 -4.10 7.56 -5.47
CA LYS A 93 -4.19 6.17 -4.98
C LYS A 93 -3.13 5.27 -5.62
N ASP A 94 -2.98 5.35 -6.93
CA ASP A 94 -2.00 4.56 -7.69
C ASP A 94 -0.57 4.91 -7.28
N LEU A 95 -0.28 6.19 -7.04
CA LEU A 95 1.00 6.64 -6.54
C LEU A 95 1.28 6.07 -5.14
N ILE A 96 0.33 6.21 -4.21
CA ILE A 96 0.47 5.66 -2.85
C ILE A 96 0.75 4.16 -2.91
N LEU A 97 -0.03 3.42 -3.70
CA LEU A 97 0.12 1.98 -3.86
C LEU A 97 1.49 1.60 -4.42
N ARG A 98 1.92 2.28 -5.50
CA ARG A 98 3.23 2.08 -6.13
C ARG A 98 4.37 2.30 -5.14
N GLU A 99 4.35 3.39 -4.38
CA GLU A 99 5.42 3.72 -3.44
C GLU A 99 5.49 2.71 -2.28
N HIS A 100 4.33 2.22 -1.81
CA HIS A 100 4.30 1.15 -0.81
C HIS A 100 4.87 -0.14 -1.37
N ASN A 101 4.43 -0.58 -2.56
CA ASN A 101 4.92 -1.82 -3.17
C ASN A 101 6.41 -1.74 -3.50
N LEU A 102 6.91 -0.59 -3.98
CA LEU A 102 8.35 -0.37 -4.19
C LEU A 102 9.15 -0.58 -2.91
N LYS A 103 8.75 0.07 -1.80
CA LYS A 103 9.44 -0.08 -0.51
C LYS A 103 9.32 -1.48 0.07
N ARG A 104 8.14 -2.11 -0.06
CA ARG A 104 7.92 -3.51 0.33
C ARG A 104 8.87 -4.44 -0.42
N ASN A 105 9.06 -4.23 -1.72
CA ASN A 105 9.96 -5.04 -2.53
C ASN A 105 11.43 -4.83 -2.14
N LEU A 106 11.83 -3.58 -1.87
CA LEU A 106 13.19 -3.29 -1.39
C LEU A 106 13.49 -3.99 -0.04
N ILE A 107 12.53 -3.98 0.90
CA ILE A 107 12.66 -4.71 2.16
C ILE A 107 12.64 -6.22 1.90
N ALA A 108 11.73 -6.71 1.07
CA ALA A 108 11.59 -8.14 0.80
C ALA A 108 12.85 -8.75 0.18
N CYS A 109 13.59 -7.99 -0.61
CA CYS A 109 14.86 -8.42 -1.18
C CYS A 109 16.07 -8.21 -0.26
N GLY A 110 15.89 -7.67 0.95
CA GLY A 110 17.00 -7.29 1.84
C GLY A 110 17.88 -6.18 1.25
N SER A 111 17.32 -5.33 0.38
CA SER A 111 18.05 -4.24 -0.28
C SER A 111 18.11 -2.96 0.57
N ILE A 112 17.53 -2.97 1.77
CA ILE A 112 17.57 -1.86 2.73
C ILE A 112 18.04 -2.41 4.06
N GLU A 113 19.23 -2.01 4.48
CA GLU A 113 19.74 -2.26 5.83
C GLU A 113 18.85 -1.59 6.90
N PRO A 114 18.61 -2.21 8.07
CA PRO A 114 19.18 -3.48 8.54
C PRO A 114 18.22 -4.68 8.29
N PHE A 115 17.35 -4.60 7.28
CA PHE A 115 16.29 -5.57 7.10
C PHE A 115 16.77 -6.75 6.25
N GLU A 116 16.71 -7.95 6.83
CA GLU A 116 16.94 -9.20 6.11
C GLU A 116 15.84 -9.47 5.07
N PRO A 117 16.14 -10.23 3.99
CA PRO A 117 15.15 -10.62 2.99
C PRO A 117 13.93 -11.33 3.61
N ALA A 118 12.73 -11.02 3.10
CA ALA A 118 11.49 -11.62 3.57
C ALA A 118 11.16 -12.90 2.79
N ALA A 119 10.85 -13.99 3.50
CA ALA A 119 10.42 -15.24 2.85
C ALA A 119 9.09 -15.11 2.09
N ARG A 120 8.19 -14.22 2.54
CA ARG A 120 6.93 -13.88 1.86
C ARG A 120 6.55 -12.43 2.14
N MET A 121 6.39 -11.63 1.08
CA MET A 121 5.86 -10.27 1.14
C MET A 121 4.84 -10.09 0.02
N ALA A 122 3.58 -9.82 0.35
CA ALA A 122 2.53 -9.65 -0.66
C ALA A 122 2.64 -8.30 -1.38
N GLU A 123 2.23 -8.22 -2.64
CA GLU A 123 1.85 -6.96 -3.27
C GLU A 123 0.32 -6.80 -3.16
N VAL A 124 -0.15 -5.55 -3.23
CA VAL A 124 -1.58 -5.19 -3.23
C VAL A 124 -1.90 -4.43 -4.51
#